data_AF-A0A356UCT2-F1
#
_entry.id   AF-A0A356UCT2-F1
#
_cell.length_a   1.000
_cell.length_b   1.000
_cell.length_c   1.000
_cell.angle_alpha   90.00
_cell.angle_beta   90.00
_cell.angle_gamma   90.00
#
_symmetry.space_group_name_H-M   'P 1'
#
loop_
_entity.id
_entity.type
_entity.pdbx_description
1 polymer ?
#
loop_
_entity_poly.entity_id
_entity_poly.type
_entity_poly.pdbx_seq_one_letter_code
_entity_poly.pdbx_strand_id
1 'polypeptide(L)'
;MLYFDDTLLIDLIILILFICILRLIIKGFNNKYDFKDSKLKTIFTNKVKVNNSYVSIKNNRLRNEYIKLHGVSRMEAVGSLDRQIDALQTKHPDKTMTWYIEKAIHDLKRDRRV
;
A
#
# COMPACT_ATOMS: atom_id res chain seq x y z
N MET A 1 -24.69 -18.21 63.77
CA MET A 1 -24.03 -16.93 63.48
C MET A 1 -22.70 -17.28 62.85
N LEU A 2 -22.61 -17.24 61.52
CA LEU A 2 -21.40 -17.62 60.79
C LEU A 2 -20.35 -16.53 61.03
N TYR A 3 -19.38 -16.80 61.90
CA TYR A 3 -18.15 -16.01 62.00
C TYR A 3 -17.39 -16.23 60.71
N PHE A 4 -17.55 -15.31 59.76
CA PHE A 4 -16.56 -15.17 58.70
C PHE A 4 -15.28 -14.71 59.38
N ASP A 5 -14.23 -15.52 59.28
CA ASP A 5 -12.91 -15.20 59.79
C ASP A 5 -12.43 -13.93 59.06
N ASP A 6 -12.27 -12.82 59.78
CA ASP A 6 -11.93 -11.51 59.19
C ASP A 6 -10.65 -11.58 58.33
N THR A 7 -9.79 -12.56 58.62
CA THR A 7 -8.59 -12.92 57.85
C THR A 7 -8.91 -13.38 56.43
N LEU A 8 -9.91 -14.26 56.25
CA LEU A 8 -10.34 -14.74 54.94
C LEU A 8 -10.92 -13.62 54.06
N LEU A 9 -11.60 -12.66 54.69
CA LEU A 9 -12.17 -11.51 54.01
C LEU A 9 -11.06 -10.56 53.53
N ILE A 10 -10.04 -10.33 54.36
CA ILE A 10 -8.86 -9.53 54.00
C ILE A 10 -8.08 -10.20 52.86
N ASP A 11 -7.85 -11.50 52.93
CA ASP A 11 -7.13 -12.25 51.88
C ASP A 11 -7.87 -12.21 50.53
N LEU A 12 -9.20 -12.31 50.53
CA LEU A 12 -10.03 -12.16 49.33
C LEU A 12 -9.88 -10.77 48.70
N ILE A 13 -9.88 -9.70 49.52
CA ILE A 13 -9.71 -8.32 49.05
C ILE A 13 -8.32 -8.14 48.43
N ILE A 14 -7.28 -8.67 49.04
CA ILE A 14 -5.90 -8.60 48.53
C ILE A 14 -5.80 -9.33 47.18
N LEU A 15 -6.41 -10.51 47.05
CA LEU A 15 -6.43 -11.27 45.79
C LEU A 15 -7.12 -10.49 44.66
N ILE A 16 -8.28 -9.87 44.95
CA ILE A 16 -9.02 -9.06 43.96
C ILE A 16 -8.17 -7.87 43.50
N LEU A 17 -7.52 -7.17 44.43
CA LEU A 17 -6.62 -6.06 44.13
C LEU A 17 -5.46 -6.50 43.23
N PHE A 18 -4.84 -7.64 43.53
CA PHE A 18 -3.75 -8.18 42.73
C PHE A 18 -4.18 -8.50 41.29
N ILE A 19 -5.35 -9.12 41.11
CA ILE A 19 -5.92 -9.41 39.78
C ILE A 19 -6.20 -8.11 39.01
N CYS A 20 -6.71 -7.07 39.67
CA CYS A 20 -6.96 -5.76 39.06
C CYS A 20 -5.66 -5.11 38.58
N ILE A 21 -4.59 -5.15 39.40
CA ILE A 21 -3.27 -4.60 39.04
C ILE A 21 -2.70 -5.34 37.84
N LEU A 22 -2.75 -6.67 37.83
CA LEU A 22 -2.29 -7.48 36.69
C LEU A 22 -3.03 -7.13 35.40
N ARG A 23 -4.36 -6.96 35.45
CA ARG A 23 -5.15 -6.55 34.29
C ARG A 23 -4.75 -5.17 33.76
N LEU A 24 -4.48 -4.21 34.64
CA LEU A 24 -4.04 -2.86 34.24
C LEU A 24 -2.67 -2.90 33.56
N ILE A 25 -1.73 -3.70 34.09
CA ILE A 25 -0.41 -3.89 33.52
C ILE A 25 -0.51 -4.51 32.11
N ILE A 26 -1.27 -5.60 31.95
CA ILE A 26 -1.48 -6.26 30.65
C ILE A 26 -2.11 -5.29 29.65
N LYS A 27 -3.14 -4.53 30.06
CA LYS A 27 -3.78 -3.51 29.21
C LYS A 27 -2.81 -2.41 28.80
N GLY A 28 -1.95 -1.95 29.71
CA GLY A 28 -0.93 -0.95 29.44
C GLY A 28 0.10 -1.43 28.41
N PHE A 29 0.54 -2.69 28.51
CA PHE A 29 1.44 -3.29 27.51
C PHE A 29 0.77 -3.42 26.13
N ASN A 30 -0.44 -3.98 26.05
CA ASN A 30 -1.15 -4.17 24.78
C ASN A 30 -1.35 -2.84 24.02
N ASN A 31 -1.78 -1.78 24.71
CA ASN A 31 -1.98 -0.47 24.10
C ASN A 31 -0.71 0.11 23.46
N LYS A 32 0.47 -0.14 24.05
CA LYS A 32 1.76 0.31 23.50
C LYS A 32 2.13 -0.43 22.22
N TYR A 33 1.82 -1.72 22.13
CA TYR A 33 2.02 -2.51 20.91
C TYR A 33 1.06 -2.07 19.80
N ASP A 34 -0.22 -1.89 20.12
CA ASP A 34 -1.26 -1.45 19.18
C ASP A 34 -0.95 -0.07 18.57
N PHE A 35 -0.44 0.86 19.40
CA PHE A 35 -0.02 2.18 18.92
C PHE A 35 1.18 2.11 17.96
N LYS A 36 2.15 1.24 18.22
CA LYS A 36 3.31 1.07 17.34
C LYS A 36 2.91 0.41 16.01
N ASP A 37 2.06 -0.60 16.06
CA ASP A 37 1.56 -1.30 14.86
C ASP A 37 0.75 -0.35 13.96
N SER A 38 -0.21 0.37 14.54
CA SER A 38 -1.02 1.35 13.80
C SER A 38 -0.14 2.42 13.14
N LYS A 39 0.84 3.00 13.84
CA LYS A 39 1.78 3.97 13.26
C LYS A 39 2.58 3.40 12.10
N LEU A 40 3.09 2.17 12.22
CA LEU A 40 3.82 1.50 11.14
C LEU A 40 2.91 1.28 9.95
N LYS A 41 1.70 0.78 10.17
CA LYS A 41 0.68 0.58 9.12
C LYS A 41 0.41 1.88 8.36
N THR A 42 0.24 3.01 9.06
CA THR A 42 0.02 4.31 8.40
C THR A 42 1.23 4.76 7.57
N ILE A 43 2.45 4.50 8.03
CA ILE A 43 3.67 4.82 7.26
C ILE A 43 3.74 3.97 5.99
N PHE A 44 3.49 2.66 6.10
CA PHE A 44 3.48 1.76 4.95
C PHE A 44 2.41 2.14 3.93
N THR A 45 1.18 2.41 4.36
CA THR A 45 0.08 2.80 3.46
C THR A 45 0.39 4.12 2.77
N ASN A 46 0.91 5.12 3.49
CA ASN A 46 1.32 6.39 2.90
C ASN A 46 2.45 6.20 1.88
N LYS A 47 3.46 5.37 2.18
CA LYS A 47 4.54 5.07 1.24
C LYS A 47 4.03 4.40 -0.04
N VAL A 48 3.11 3.43 0.09
CA VAL A 48 2.48 2.77 -1.07
C VAL A 48 1.67 3.78 -1.90
N LYS A 49 0.89 4.65 -1.25
CA LYS A 49 0.11 5.69 -1.94
C LYS A 49 1.00 6.65 -2.73
N VAL A 50 2.09 7.12 -2.12
CA VAL A 50 3.06 8.01 -2.79
C VAL A 50 3.71 7.31 -3.98
N ASN A 51 4.12 6.04 -3.82
CA ASN A 51 4.71 5.27 -4.91
C ASN A 51 3.72 5.09 -6.08
N ASN A 52 2.47 4.76 -5.80
CA ASN A 52 1.43 4.64 -6.82
C ASN A 52 1.18 5.97 -7.55
N SER A 53 1.21 7.09 -6.83
CA SER A 53 1.13 8.42 -7.41
C SER A 53 2.31 8.73 -8.33
N TYR A 54 3.54 8.37 -7.93
CA TYR A 54 4.72 8.59 -8.77
C TYR A 54 4.64 7.75 -10.06
N VAL A 55 4.24 6.49 -9.95
CA VAL A 55 4.06 5.59 -11.10
C VAL A 55 2.99 6.12 -12.06
N SER A 56 1.87 6.63 -11.55
CA SER A 56 0.82 7.21 -12.41
C SER A 56 1.29 8.47 -13.13
N ILE A 57 2.00 9.37 -12.44
CA ILE A 57 2.61 10.57 -13.04
C ILE A 57 3.59 10.17 -14.14
N LYS A 58 4.48 9.20 -13.87
CA LYS A 58 5.44 8.69 -14.86
C LYS A 58 4.72 8.13 -16.09
N ASN A 59 3.71 7.28 -15.89
CA ASN A 59 2.95 6.68 -16.99
C ASN A 59 2.23 7.75 -17.83
N ASN A 60 1.63 8.76 -17.20
CA ASN A 60 0.98 9.87 -17.91
C ASN A 60 1.98 10.68 -18.74
N ARG A 61 3.17 10.92 -18.21
CA ARG A 61 4.24 11.59 -18.94
C ARG A 61 4.67 10.78 -20.17
N LEU A 62 4.85 9.47 -20.02
CA LEU A 62 5.22 8.57 -21.12
C LEU A 62 4.12 8.49 -22.18
N ARG A 63 2.84 8.38 -21.78
CA ARG A 63 1.71 8.43 -22.72
C ARG A 63 1.72 9.73 -23.54
N ASN A 64 1.99 10.86 -22.88
CA ASN A 64 2.14 12.14 -23.59
C ASN A 64 3.36 12.18 -24.53
N GLU A 65 4.47 11.56 -24.16
CA GLU A 65 5.64 11.41 -25.04
C GLU A 65 5.29 10.59 -26.28
N TYR A 66 4.63 9.44 -26.10
CA TYR A 66 4.17 8.60 -27.21
C TYR A 66 3.25 9.39 -28.15
N ILE A 67 2.26 10.10 -27.61
CA ILE A 67 1.33 10.93 -28.42
C ILE A 67 2.09 11.97 -29.24
N LYS A 68 3.04 12.68 -28.62
CA LYS A 68 3.88 13.67 -29.31
C LYS A 68 4.73 13.03 -30.39
N LEU A 69 5.32 11.87 -30.11
CA LEU A 69 6.17 11.15 -31.05
C LEU A 69 5.36 10.56 -32.22
N HIS A 70 4.13 10.12 -32.00
CA HIS A 70 3.30 9.50 -33.03
C HIS A 70 2.93 10.49 -34.13
N GLY A 71 2.69 11.76 -33.79
CA GLY A 71 2.47 12.85 -34.76
C GLY A 71 1.10 12.82 -35.45
N VAL A 72 0.15 12.02 -34.96
CA VAL A 72 -1.26 12.02 -35.41
C VAL A 72 -2.14 12.70 -34.36
N SER A 73 -3.46 12.69 -34.55
CA SER A 73 -4.38 13.21 -33.54
C SER A 73 -4.21 12.50 -32.19
N ARG A 74 -4.47 13.21 -31.09
CA ARG A 74 -4.34 12.65 -29.74
C ARG A 74 -5.15 11.37 -29.57
N MET A 75 -6.37 11.34 -30.11
CA MET A 75 -7.30 10.22 -29.97
C MET A 75 -6.79 8.97 -30.69
N GLU A 76 -6.29 9.12 -31.92
CA GLU A 76 -5.72 8.01 -32.68
C GLU A 76 -4.43 7.49 -32.05
N ALA A 77 -3.56 8.40 -31.57
CA ALA A 77 -2.32 8.01 -30.90
C ALA A 77 -2.60 7.22 -29.61
N VAL A 78 -3.60 7.63 -28.82
CA VAL A 78 -4.03 6.90 -27.62
C VAL A 78 -4.56 5.51 -27.99
N GLY A 79 -5.47 5.43 -28.98
CA GLY A 79 -6.00 4.13 -29.41
C GLY A 79 -4.93 3.21 -29.99
N SER A 80 -3.93 3.75 -30.70
CA SER A 80 -2.77 3.00 -31.19
C SER A 80 -1.92 2.47 -30.03
N LEU A 81 -1.63 3.31 -29.03
CA LEU A 81 -0.87 2.92 -27.85
C LEU A 81 -1.57 1.81 -27.07
N ASP A 82 -2.88 1.93 -26.84
CA ASP A 82 -3.62 0.94 -26.05
C ASP A 82 -3.61 -0.43 -26.76
N ARG A 83 -3.80 -0.47 -28.09
CA ARG A 83 -3.66 -1.72 -28.86
C ARG A 83 -2.25 -2.33 -28.76
N GLN A 84 -1.21 -1.50 -28.76
CA GLN A 84 0.17 -1.99 -28.59
C GLN A 84 0.39 -2.54 -27.18
N ILE A 85 -0.14 -1.87 -26.15
CA ILE A 85 -0.07 -2.34 -24.77
C ILE A 85 -0.77 -3.70 -24.64
N ASP A 86 -1.97 -3.86 -25.18
CA ASP A 86 -2.73 -5.12 -25.12
C ASP A 86 -1.95 -6.28 -25.78
N ALA A 87 -1.35 -6.02 -26.94
CA ALA A 87 -0.51 -6.99 -27.63
C ALA A 87 0.76 -7.34 -26.84
N LEU A 88 1.37 -6.37 -26.18
CA LEU A 88 2.56 -6.58 -25.34
C LEU A 88 2.22 -7.32 -24.04
N GLN A 89 1.08 -7.03 -23.42
CA GLN A 89 0.59 -7.73 -22.22
C GLN A 89 0.35 -9.21 -22.50
N THR A 90 -0.18 -9.54 -23.68
CA THR A 90 -0.37 -10.93 -24.12
C THR A 90 0.97 -11.67 -24.22
N LYS A 91 2.04 -10.99 -24.67
CA LYS A 91 3.36 -11.60 -24.85
C LYS A 91 4.21 -11.62 -23.58
N HIS A 92 4.01 -10.66 -22.69
CA HIS A 92 4.86 -10.41 -21.52
C HIS A 92 4.02 -10.04 -20.29
N PRO A 93 3.15 -10.93 -19.78
CA PRO A 93 2.13 -10.60 -18.78
C PRO A 93 2.69 -10.13 -17.41
N ASP A 94 3.96 -10.42 -17.13
CA ASP A 94 4.65 -10.09 -15.88
C ASP A 94 5.22 -8.67 -15.83
N LYS A 95 5.11 -7.90 -16.94
CA LYS A 95 5.71 -6.56 -17.01
C LYS A 95 4.77 -5.48 -16.48
N THR A 96 5.38 -4.39 -16.02
CA THR A 96 4.65 -3.24 -15.49
C THR A 96 4.08 -2.38 -16.62
N MET A 97 3.02 -1.63 -16.33
CA MET A 97 2.46 -0.66 -17.29
C MET A 97 3.50 0.33 -17.82
N THR A 98 4.43 0.76 -16.96
CA THR A 98 5.54 1.63 -17.33
C THR A 98 6.41 1.00 -18.41
N TRP A 99 6.76 -0.29 -18.25
CA TRP A 99 7.56 -1.02 -19.23
C TRP A 99 6.84 -1.14 -20.57
N TYR A 100 5.53 -1.42 -20.59
CA TYR A 100 4.78 -1.50 -21.85
C TYR A 100 4.80 -0.17 -22.63
N ILE A 101 4.59 0.95 -21.93
CA ILE A 101 4.59 2.28 -22.58
C ILE A 101 6.01 2.64 -23.05
N GLU A 102 7.04 2.38 -22.23
CA GLU A 102 8.45 2.59 -22.62
C GLU A 102 8.83 1.76 -23.84
N LYS A 103 8.38 0.50 -23.90
CA LYS A 103 8.62 -0.40 -25.03
C LYS A 103 7.93 0.09 -26.30
N ALA A 104 6.67 0.51 -26.21
CA ALA A 104 5.93 1.10 -27.31
C ALA A 104 6.62 2.37 -27.86
N ILE A 105 7.11 3.24 -26.97
CA ILE A 105 7.89 4.43 -27.37
C ILE A 105 9.19 4.02 -28.07
N HIS A 106 9.93 3.06 -27.50
CA HIS A 106 11.19 2.57 -28.08
C HIS A 106 10.98 2.02 -29.50
N ASP A 107 9.95 1.21 -29.71
CA ASP A 107 9.66 0.63 -31.01
C ASP A 107 9.22 1.71 -32.01
N LEU A 108 8.41 2.68 -31.58
CA LEU A 108 8.04 3.83 -32.40
C LEU A 108 9.24 4.72 -32.79
N LYS A 109 10.18 4.93 -31.86
CA LYS A 109 11.44 5.65 -32.11
C LYS A 109 12.28 4.93 -33.15
N ARG A 110 12.46 3.61 -32.98
CA ARG A 110 13.17 2.75 -33.92
C ARG A 110 12.56 2.82 -35.32
N ASP A 111 11.24 2.69 -35.43
CA ASP A 111 10.54 2.68 -36.72
C ASP A 111 10.65 4.05 -37.43
N ARG A 112 10.70 5.14 -36.67
CA ARG A 112 10.89 6.50 -37.17
C ARG A 112 12.36 6.91 -37.34
N ARG A 113 13.30 6.07 -36.92
CA ARG A 113 14.76 6.35 -36.90
C ARG A 113 15.13 7.63 -36.14
N VAL A 114 14.47 7.87 -35.00
CA VAL A 114 14.71 8.99 -34.06
C VAL A 114 15.06 8.49 -32.67
#